data_AF-A0ABD0SK22-F1
#
_entry.id   AF-A0ABD0SK22-F1
#
_cell.length_a   1.000
_cell.length_b   1.000
_cell.length_c   1.000
_cell.angle_alpha   90.00
_cell.angle_beta   90.00
_cell.angle_gamma   90.00
#
_symmetry.space_group_name_H-M   'P 1'
#
loop_
_entity.id
_entity.type
_entity.pdbx_description
1 polymer ?
#
loop_
_entity_poly.entity_id
_entity_poly.type
_entity_poly.pdbx_seq_one_letter_code
_entity_poly.pdbx_strand_id
1 'polypeptide(L)'
;MLIDLQILFSHIYILGQIMIGIVGQHTLVIMILLTLLSALEFVILLLNLIYRCEKAYERRDDIISILDHILVDKYINPLKKETLLDLRSLVYSRPIQFTAANFYRLEYSLLVAFCSVLTTYTIILMQNLKL
;
A
#
# COMPACT_ATOMS: atom_id res chain seq x y z
N MET A 1 -33.76 -42.91 -39.64
CA MET A 1 -32.95 -43.59 -38.61
C MET A 1 -31.49 -43.14 -38.60
N LEU A 2 -30.72 -43.20 -39.70
CA LEU A 2 -29.32 -42.72 -39.71
C LEU A 2 -29.21 -41.17 -39.63
N ILE A 3 -30.13 -40.47 -40.30
CA ILE A 3 -30.17 -38.99 -40.36
C ILE A 3 -30.56 -38.39 -39.00
N ASP A 4 -31.52 -38.99 -38.29
CA ASP A 4 -31.94 -38.54 -36.95
C ASP A 4 -30.82 -38.66 -35.92
N LEU A 5 -30.01 -39.72 -36.03
CA LEU A 5 -28.86 -39.93 -35.14
C LEU A 5 -27.78 -38.87 -35.34
N GLN A 6 -27.53 -38.48 -36.60
CA GLN A 6 -26.54 -37.44 -36.94
C GLN A 6 -26.94 -36.05 -36.43
N ILE A 7 -28.24 -35.73 -36.50
CA ILE A 7 -28.79 -34.46 -35.99
C ILE A 7 -28.70 -34.41 -34.45
N LEU A 8 -28.98 -35.53 -33.77
CA LEU A 8 -28.88 -35.63 -32.31
C LEU A 8 -27.45 -35.40 -31.80
N PHE A 9 -26.45 -35.99 -32.47
CA PHE A 9 -25.03 -35.80 -32.11
C PHE A 9 -24.56 -34.35 -32.31
N SER A 10 -25.03 -33.69 -33.38
CA SER A 10 -24.71 -32.29 -33.64
C SER A 10 -25.28 -31.35 -32.56
N HIS A 11 -26.52 -31.58 -32.13
CA HIS A 11 -27.15 -30.78 -31.07
C HIS A 11 -26.45 -30.93 -29.72
N ILE A 12 -26.04 -32.15 -29.35
CA ILE A 12 -25.31 -32.41 -28.10
C ILE A 12 -23.93 -31.72 -28.13
N TYR A 13 -23.24 -31.74 -29.28
CA TYR A 13 -21.95 -31.10 -29.45
C TYR A 13 -22.02 -29.56 -29.30
N ILE A 14 -23.04 -28.94 -29.91
CA ILE A 14 -23.26 -27.48 -29.81
C ILE A 14 -23.61 -27.08 -28.37
N LEU A 15 -24.49 -27.84 -27.70
CA LEU A 15 -24.83 -27.59 -26.29
C LEU A 15 -23.60 -27.75 -25.37
N GLY A 16 -22.73 -28.73 -25.66
CA GLY A 16 -21.46 -28.92 -24.94
C GLY A 16 -20.51 -27.73 -25.06
N GLN A 17 -20.34 -27.17 -26.27
CA GLN A 17 -19.50 -25.99 -26.50
C GLN A 17 -20.04 -24.73 -25.79
N ILE A 18 -21.36 -24.54 -25.77
CA ILE A 18 -22.00 -23.41 -25.09
C ILE A 18 -21.81 -23.51 -23.57
N MET A 19 -21.99 -24.70 -22.98
CA MET A 19 -21.75 -24.92 -21.55
C MET A 19 -20.30 -24.66 -21.13
N ILE A 20 -19.32 -25.11 -21.93
CA ILE A 20 -17.89 -24.86 -21.65
C ILE A 20 -17.58 -23.36 -21.76
N GLY A 21 -18.15 -22.66 -22.75
CA GLY A 21 -18.01 -21.21 -22.90
C GLY A 21 -18.55 -20.42 -21.71
N ILE A 22 -19.74 -20.79 -21.20
CA ILE A 22 -20.36 -20.13 -20.04
C ILE A 22 -19.55 -20.37 -18.77
N VAL A 23 -19.14 -21.62 -18.50
CA VAL A 23 -18.31 -21.97 -17.32
C VAL A 23 -16.93 -21.29 -17.38
N GLY A 24 -16.32 -21.22 -18.56
CA GLY A 24 -15.06 -20.51 -18.78
C GLY A 24 -15.18 -19.01 -18.51
N GLN A 25 -16.23 -18.37 -19.01
CA GLN A 25 -16.50 -16.94 -18.78
C GLN A 25 -16.64 -16.62 -17.28
N HIS A 26 -17.40 -17.44 -16.53
CA HIS A 26 -17.55 -17.25 -15.09
C HIS A 26 -16.22 -17.42 -14.33
N THR A 27 -15.40 -18.39 -14.73
CA THR A 27 -14.11 -18.65 -14.09
C THR A 27 -13.12 -17.50 -14.35
N LEU A 28 -13.10 -16.93 -15.56
CA LEU A 28 -12.27 -15.76 -15.90
C LEU A 28 -12.68 -14.52 -15.11
N VAL A 29 -13.99 -14.25 -14.99
CA VAL A 29 -14.49 -13.12 -14.20
C VAL A 29 -14.10 -13.26 -12.72
N ILE A 30 -14.21 -14.47 -12.17
CA ILE A 30 -13.77 -14.74 -10.78
C ILE A 30 -12.27 -14.51 -10.62
N MET A 31 -11.44 -14.98 -11.56
CA MET A 31 -9.99 -14.74 -11.51
C MET A 31 -9.65 -13.25 -11.56
N ILE A 32 -10.25 -12.49 -12.47
CA ILE A 32 -10.01 -11.04 -12.57
C ILE A 32 -10.43 -10.35 -11.25
N LEU A 33 -11.59 -10.70 -10.71
CA LEU A 33 -12.07 -10.13 -9.45
C LEU A 33 -11.10 -10.40 -8.29
N LEU A 34 -10.59 -11.63 -8.19
CA LEU A 34 -9.62 -12.01 -7.16
C LEU A 34 -8.32 -11.22 -7.30
N THR A 35 -7.79 -11.07 -8.53
CA THR A 35 -6.56 -10.29 -8.75
C THR A 35 -6.73 -8.82 -8.38
N LEU A 36 -7.88 -8.22 -8.70
CA LEU A 36 -8.20 -6.84 -8.33
C LEU A 36 -8.31 -6.68 -6.80
N LEU A 37 -8.97 -7.64 -6.12
CA LEU A 37 -9.10 -7.61 -4.68
C LEU A 37 -7.73 -7.73 -3.99
N SER A 38 -6.89 -8.67 -4.42
CA SER A 38 -5.54 -8.81 -3.88
C SER A 38 -4.70 -7.55 -4.13
N ALA A 39 -4.79 -6.94 -5.31
CA ALA A 39 -4.10 -5.68 -5.60
C ALA A 39 -4.54 -4.55 -4.67
N LEU A 40 -5.85 -4.44 -4.39
CA LEU A 40 -6.38 -3.46 -3.44
C LEU A 40 -5.90 -3.72 -2.01
N GLU A 41 -5.86 -4.98 -1.56
CA GLU A 41 -5.33 -5.35 -0.25
C GLU A 41 -3.86 -4.92 -0.08
N PHE A 42 -3.03 -5.15 -1.10
CA PHE A 42 -1.63 -4.69 -1.07
C PHE A 42 -1.51 -3.18 -0.95
N VAL A 43 -2.33 -2.42 -1.68
CA VAL A 43 -2.34 -0.96 -1.58
C VAL A 43 -2.76 -0.52 -0.17
N ILE A 44 -3.82 -1.12 0.40
CA ILE A 44 -4.28 -0.80 1.76
C ILE A 44 -3.21 -1.12 2.80
N LEU A 45 -2.53 -2.26 2.68
CA LEU A 45 -1.45 -2.64 3.57
C LEU A 45 -0.28 -1.65 3.51
N LEU A 46 0.13 -1.22 2.31
CA LEU A 46 1.18 -0.22 2.13
C LEU A 46 0.80 1.12 2.73
N LEU A 47 -0.44 1.59 2.49
CA LEU A 47 -0.94 2.83 3.09
C LEU A 47 -0.95 2.77 4.62
N ASN A 48 -1.41 1.65 5.19
CA ASN A 48 -1.40 1.45 6.64
C ASN A 48 0.01 1.40 7.22
N LEU A 49 0.95 0.78 6.52
CA LEU A 49 2.35 0.75 6.92
C LEU A 49 2.92 2.17 6.99
N ILE A 50 2.73 2.95 5.91
CA ILE A 50 3.23 4.33 5.83
C ILE A 50 2.56 5.20 6.91
N TYR A 51 1.25 5.10 7.10
CA TYR A 51 0.53 5.82 8.15
C TYR A 51 1.10 5.51 9.55
N ARG A 52 1.40 4.24 9.83
CA ARG A 52 1.99 3.84 11.12
C ARG A 52 3.43 4.34 11.27
N CYS A 53 4.21 4.32 10.20
CA CYS A 53 5.56 4.89 10.19
C CYS A 53 5.51 6.39 10.48
N GLU A 54 4.63 7.12 9.80
CA GLU A 54 4.48 8.57 9.99
C GLU A 54 4.07 8.90 11.43
N LYS A 55 3.06 8.20 11.95
CA LYS A 55 2.60 8.39 13.33
C LYS A 55 3.70 8.12 14.36
N ALA A 56 4.65 7.22 14.06
CA ALA A 56 5.79 6.99 14.92
C ALA A 56 6.81 8.14 14.86
N TYR A 57 6.98 8.78 13.71
CA TYR A 57 7.77 10.01 13.58
C TYR A 57 7.11 11.16 14.33
N GLU A 58 5.81 11.39 14.14
CA GLU A 58 5.06 12.44 14.84
C GLU A 58 5.16 12.27 16.37
N ARG A 59 4.96 11.05 16.88
CA ARG A 59 5.08 10.77 18.32
C ARG A 59 6.45 11.08 18.89
N ARG A 60 7.52 10.90 18.11
CA ARG A 60 8.86 11.27 18.55
C ARG A 60 8.96 12.78 18.68
N ASP A 61 8.47 13.52 17.70
CA ASP A 61 8.50 14.97 17.69
C ASP A 61 7.61 15.56 18.80
N ASP A 62 6.47 14.93 19.10
CA ASP A 62 5.62 15.25 20.25
C ASP A 62 6.35 15.06 21.57
N ILE A 63 7.08 13.95 21.76
CA ILE A 63 7.87 13.70 22.97
C ILE A 63 8.93 14.79 23.14
N ILE A 64 9.61 15.17 22.06
CA ILE A 64 10.60 16.24 22.08
C ILE A 64 9.95 17.58 22.44
N SER A 65 8.79 17.89 21.85
CA SER A 65 8.03 19.10 22.12
C SER A 65 7.59 19.20 23.58
N ILE A 66 7.07 18.10 24.15
CA ILE A 66 6.70 18.03 25.57
C ILE A 66 7.93 18.23 26.45
N LEU A 67 9.04 17.58 26.11
CA LEU A 67 10.28 17.69 26.88
C LEU A 67 10.85 19.12 26.85
N ASP A 68 10.77 19.79 25.69
CA ASP A 68 11.17 21.18 25.54
C ASP A 68 10.26 22.10 26.36
N HIS A 69 8.95 21.84 26.39
CA HIS A 69 8.02 22.63 27.20
C HIS A 69 8.30 22.49 28.70
N ILE A 70 8.58 21.27 29.16
CA ILE A 70 8.97 21.00 30.56
C ILE A 70 10.29 21.73 30.88
N LEU A 71 11.30 21.64 30.02
CA LEU A 71 12.63 22.25 30.26
C LEU A 71 12.63 23.79 30.34
N VAL A 72 11.65 24.45 29.73
CA VAL A 72 11.47 25.92 29.78
C VAL A 72 10.83 26.37 31.09
N ASP A 73 10.16 25.48 31.83
CA ASP A 73 9.50 25.82 33.08
C ASP A 73 10.51 26.23 34.16
N LYS A 74 10.26 27.39 34.79
CA LYS A 74 11.22 28.08 35.68
C LYS A 74 11.35 27.40 37.05
N TYR A 75 10.43 26.51 37.39
CA TYR A 75 10.33 25.87 38.71
C TYR A 75 10.97 24.47 38.80
N ILE A 76 11.64 24.02 37.74
CA ILE A 76 12.27 22.70 37.75
C ILE A 76 13.55 22.68 38.59
N ASN A 77 13.64 21.68 39.47
CA ASN A 77 14.81 21.40 40.26
C ASN A 77 16.03 21.12 39.34
N PRO A 78 17.20 21.75 39.58
CA PRO A 78 18.39 21.60 38.74
C PRO A 78 18.79 20.15 38.44
N LEU A 79 18.68 19.24 39.43
CA LEU A 79 18.95 17.81 39.24
C LEU A 79 17.99 17.15 38.23
N LYS A 80 16.70 17.51 38.27
CA LYS A 80 15.72 17.01 37.30
C LYS A 80 15.94 17.61 35.92
N LYS A 81 16.38 18.87 35.86
CA LYS A 81 16.70 19.54 34.59
C LYS A 81 17.84 18.84 33.87
N GLU A 82 18.89 18.45 34.58
CA GLU A 82 20.03 17.71 34.02
C GLU A 82 19.61 16.35 33.46
N THR A 83 18.85 15.56 34.23
CA THR A 83 18.31 14.27 33.75
C THR A 83 17.40 14.43 32.52
N LEU A 84 16.59 15.49 32.45
CA LEU A 84 15.72 15.77 31.29
C LEU A 84 16.52 16.22 30.06
N LEU A 85 17.62 16.96 30.24
CA LEU A 85 18.54 17.30 29.15
C LEU A 85 19.26 16.08 28.61
N ASP A 86 19.69 15.17 29.47
CA ASP A 86 20.27 13.88 29.07
C ASP A 86 19.27 13.05 28.29
N LEU A 87 18.03 12.93 28.79
CA LEU A 87 16.95 12.25 28.07
C LEU A 87 16.70 12.87 26.69
N ARG A 88 16.69 14.21 26.61
CA ARG A 88 16.54 14.94 25.34
C ARG A 88 17.66 14.57 24.38
N SER A 89 18.90 14.62 24.84
CA SER A 89 20.07 14.26 24.03
C SER A 89 19.97 12.83 23.49
N LEU A 90 19.47 11.90 24.32
CA LEU A 90 19.28 10.50 23.95
C LEU A 90 18.23 10.34 22.85
N VAL A 91 17.07 10.98 22.99
CA VAL A 91 15.97 10.95 22.01
C VAL A 91 16.36 11.61 20.68
N TYR A 92 17.19 12.67 20.74
CA TYR A 92 17.75 13.27 19.53
C TYR A 92 18.80 12.39 18.85
N SER A 93 19.68 11.76 19.62
CA SER A 93 20.79 10.93 19.10
C SER A 93 20.33 9.64 18.42
N ARG A 94 19.15 9.12 18.79
CA ARG A 94 18.60 7.85 18.27
C ARG A 94 17.23 8.06 17.63
N PRO A 95 17.15 8.75 16.47
CA PRO A 95 15.90 8.88 15.74
C PRO A 95 15.43 7.50 15.26
N ILE A 96 14.19 7.13 15.59
CA ILE A 96 13.53 5.97 14.98
C ILE A 96 13.21 6.36 13.54
N GLN A 97 13.94 5.81 12.59
CA GLN A 97 13.72 6.01 11.16
C GLN A 97 13.37 4.68 10.51
N PHE A 98 12.22 4.61 9.85
CA PHE A 98 11.86 3.47 9.02
C PHE A 98 12.35 3.73 7.60
N THR A 99 13.39 3.01 7.20
CA THR A 99 13.99 3.10 5.88
C THR A 99 13.66 1.84 5.08
N ALA A 100 13.37 2.01 3.79
CA ALA A 100 13.33 0.89 2.88
C ALA A 100 14.76 0.55 2.44
N ALA A 101 15.29 -0.56 2.95
CA ALA A 101 16.65 -1.03 2.65
C ALA A 101 17.76 0.04 2.82
N ASN A 102 17.58 0.99 3.75
CA ASN A 102 18.48 2.14 3.98
C ASN A 102 18.67 3.10 2.79
N PHE A 103 17.83 3.02 1.75
CA PHE A 103 17.91 3.95 0.61
C PHE A 103 17.07 5.21 0.83
N TYR A 104 15.83 5.05 1.30
CA TYR A 104 14.89 6.15 1.48
C TYR A 104 14.04 5.96 2.73
N ARG A 105 13.64 7.08 3.36
CA ARG A 105 12.70 7.07 4.49
C ARG A 105 11.27 6.85 3.98
N LEU A 106 10.53 6.03 4.70
CA LEU A 106 9.11 5.77 4.43
C LEU A 106 8.28 6.94 4.98
N GLU A 107 8.03 7.94 4.13
CA GLU A 107 7.26 9.15 4.44
C GLU A 107 6.13 9.33 3.39
N TYR A 108 5.08 10.08 3.72
CA TYR A 108 3.98 10.36 2.77
C TYR A 108 4.45 11.01 1.46
N SER A 109 5.46 11.88 1.55
CA SER A 109 6.11 12.55 0.42
C SER A 109 6.53 11.55 -0.66
N LEU A 110 7.10 10.42 -0.23
CA LEU A 110 7.58 9.37 -1.12
C LEU A 110 6.42 8.64 -1.80
N LEU A 111 5.36 8.33 -1.06
CA LEU A 111 4.17 7.69 -1.62
C LEU A 111 3.53 8.56 -2.71
N VAL A 112 3.37 9.85 -2.43
CA VAL A 112 2.84 10.82 -3.40
C VAL A 112 3.74 10.90 -4.63
N ALA A 113 5.07 10.90 -4.45
CA ALA A 113 6.02 10.85 -5.54
C ALA A 113 5.85 9.57 -6.40
N PHE A 114 5.74 8.39 -5.78
CA PHE A 114 5.49 7.14 -6.50
C PHE A 114 4.16 7.17 -7.27
N CYS A 115 3.08 7.63 -6.67
CA CYS A 115 1.78 7.77 -7.34
C CYS A 115 1.86 8.72 -8.54
N SER A 116 2.57 9.84 -8.39
CA SER A 116 2.80 10.82 -9.47
C SER A 116 3.59 10.20 -10.62
N VAL A 117 4.68 9.50 -10.31
CA VAL A 117 5.52 8.80 -11.29
C VAL A 117 4.72 7.71 -12.02
N LEU A 118 3.98 6.88 -11.30
CA LEU A 118 3.11 5.84 -11.88
C LEU A 118 2.07 6.44 -12.82
N THR A 119 1.40 7.51 -12.39
CA THR A 119 0.37 8.19 -13.20
C THR A 119 1.00 8.79 -14.46
N THR A 120 2.14 9.46 -14.32
CA THR A 120 2.86 10.09 -15.43
C THR A 120 3.30 9.05 -16.47
N TYR A 121 3.93 7.95 -16.03
CA TYR A 121 4.34 6.89 -16.93
C TYR A 121 3.15 6.17 -17.57
N THR A 122 2.03 6.01 -16.86
CA THR A 122 0.81 5.44 -17.44
C THR A 122 0.25 6.33 -18.54
N ILE A 123 0.22 7.65 -18.34
CA ILE A 123 -0.20 8.62 -19.36
C ILE A 123 0.72 8.56 -20.57
N ILE A 124 2.04 8.59 -20.35
CA ILE A 124 3.04 8.49 -21.42
C ILE A 124 2.86 7.18 -22.18
N LEU A 125 2.67 6.07 -21.48
CA LEU A 125 2.46 4.76 -22.10
C LEU A 125 1.18 4.73 -22.92
N MET A 126 0.07 5.26 -22.40
CA MET A 126 -1.19 5.36 -23.14
C MET A 126 -1.09 6.26 -24.38
N GLN A 127 -0.30 7.34 -24.30
CA GLN A 127 -0.02 8.19 -25.45
C GLN A 127 0.82 7.48 -26.51
N ASN A 128 1.83 6.71 -26.10
CA ASN A 128 2.69 5.95 -27.02
C ASN A 128 2.01 4.70 -27.61
N LEU A 129 1.08 4.07 -26.88
CA LEU A 129 0.29 2.93 -27.37
C LEU A 129 -0.84 3.35 -28.32
N LYS A 130 -1.23 4.63 -28.32
CA LYS A 130 -2.11 5.20 -29.34
C LYS A 130 -1.30 5.48 -30.61
N LEU A 131 -1.32 4.49 -31.51
CA LEU A 131 -1.45 4.75 -32.94
C LEU A 131 -2.90 5.16 -33.24
#